data_AF-A0A1Y1MIJ2-F1
#
_entry.id   AF-A0A1Y1MIJ2-F1
#
_cell.length_a   1.000
_cell.length_b   1.000
_cell.length_c   1.000
_cell.angle_alpha   90.00
_cell.angle_beta   90.00
_cell.angle_gamma   90.00
#
_symmetry.space_group_name_H-M   'P 1'
#
loop_
_entity.id
_entity.type
_entity.pdbx_description
1 polymer ?
#
loop_
_entity_poly.entity_id
_entity_poly.type
_entity_poly.pdbx_seq_one_letter_code
_entity_poly.pdbx_strand_id
1 'polypeptide(L)'
;LRVLASVKRQFGGGKTVSVRSNKLLAMGDWYKIKVGKYGNKLYLHVGGSVTSGFLSSVEVLSISDGDIYLGGIADMSDLPFAATSSLPVPFTGCIRQFMINSHHIPLT
;
A
#
# COMPACT_ATOMS: atom_id res chain seq x y z
N LEU A 1 -2.49 -7.90 3.53
CA LEU A 1 -1.40 -7.08 2.98
C LEU A 1 -1.78 -5.60 3.04
N ARG A 2 -0.95 -4.78 3.69
CA ARG A 2 -1.02 -3.32 3.64
C ARG A 2 0.20 -2.84 2.86
N VAL A 3 0.02 -1.95 1.89
CA VAL A 3 1.13 -1.39 1.11
C VAL A 3 1.34 0.03 1.62
N LEU A 4 2.52 0.26 2.18
CA LEU A 4 2.94 1.57 2.67
C LEU A 4 4.04 2.08 1.74
N ALA A 5 3.85 3.28 1.21
CA ALA A 5 4.92 4.03 0.58
C ALA A 5 5.26 5.18 1.52
N SER A 6 6.49 5.18 2.05
CA SER A 6 6.97 6.28 2.87
C SER A 6 7.86 7.17 2.02
N VAL A 7 7.54 8.45 1.94
CA VAL A 7 8.50 9.47 1.54
C VAL A 7 9.14 9.95 2.84
N LYS A 8 10.46 10.11 2.87
CA LYS A 8 11.25 10.58 4.02
C LYS A 8 11.02 12.09 4.30
N ARG A 9 9.76 12.54 4.26
CA ARG A 9 9.31 13.86 4.68
C ARG A 9 8.48 13.68 5.95
N GLN A 10 8.82 14.43 7.00
CA GLN A 10 7.98 14.56 8.18
C GLN A 10 6.57 14.99 7.74
N PHE A 11 5.61 14.07 7.71
CA PHE A 11 4.23 14.37 7.38
C PHE A 11 3.57 15.02 8.61
N GLY A 12 3.77 16.33 8.75
CA GLY A 12 2.89 17.17 9.57
C GLY A 12 1.54 17.32 8.87
N GLY A 13 0.47 16.73 9.42
CA GLY A 13 -0.91 17.16 9.16
C GLY A 13 -1.68 16.59 7.97
N GLY A 14 -1.18 15.57 7.26
CA GLY A 14 -1.92 14.97 6.13
C GLY A 14 -3.06 14.04 6.54
N LYS A 15 -4.29 14.25 6.03
CA LYS A 15 -5.41 13.31 6.21
C LYS A 15 -5.13 12.00 5.48
N THR A 16 -5.12 10.88 6.21
CA THR A 16 -4.96 9.54 5.64
C THR A 16 -6.26 9.09 4.97
N VAL A 17 -6.17 8.58 3.73
CA VAL A 17 -7.29 7.97 3.03
C VAL A 17 -7.03 6.47 2.90
N SER A 18 -7.92 5.64 3.45
CA SER A 18 -7.84 4.18 3.34
C SER A 18 -8.84 3.65 2.32
N VAL A 19 -8.38 2.84 1.37
CA VAL A 19 -9.25 2.06 0.47
C VAL A 19 -9.14 0.59 0.85
N ARG A 20 -10.28 -0.06 1.11
CA ARG A 20 -10.35 -1.45 1.57
C ARG A 20 -11.32 -2.26 0.73
N SER A 21 -10.90 -3.44 0.30
CA SER A 21 -11.80 -4.39 -0.37
C SER A 21 -12.76 -5.05 0.64
N ASN A 22 -13.99 -5.29 0.22
CA ASN A 22 -14.98 -6.09 0.94
C ASN A 22 -14.81 -7.60 0.70
N LYS A 23 -13.87 -8.03 -0.15
CA LYS A 23 -13.61 -9.43 -0.42
C LYS A 23 -12.84 -10.08 0.72
N LEU A 24 -13.39 -11.16 1.26
CA LEU A 24 -12.66 -12.04 2.16
C LEU A 24 -11.69 -12.91 1.34
N LEU A 25 -10.44 -12.98 1.80
CA LEU A 25 -9.40 -13.79 1.19
C LEU A 25 -9.11 -14.96 2.11
N ALA A 26 -9.25 -16.18 1.61
CA ALA A 26 -8.89 -17.38 2.33
C ALA A 26 -7.37 -17.49 2.47
N MET A 27 -6.89 -18.02 3.59
CA MET A 27 -5.47 -18.31 3.78
C MET A 27 -5.06 -19.50 2.91
N GLY A 28 -3.81 -19.51 2.42
CA GLY A 28 -3.27 -20.60 1.59
C GLY A 28 -3.47 -20.41 0.07
N ASP A 29 -4.39 -19.53 -0.34
CA ASP A 29 -4.63 -19.23 -1.75
C ASP A 29 -3.82 -18.05 -2.26
N TRP A 30 -3.49 -18.08 -3.56
CA TRP A 30 -2.83 -16.97 -4.24
C TRP A 30 -3.84 -15.96 -4.78
N TYR A 31 -3.61 -14.68 -4.46
CA TYR A 31 -4.43 -13.58 -4.96
C TYR A 31 -3.58 -12.56 -5.73
N LYS A 32 -4.08 -12.14 -6.89
CA LYS A 32 -3.53 -10.99 -7.60
C LYS A 32 -4.14 -9.72 -7.05
N ILE A 33 -3.30 -8.88 -6.44
CA ILE A 33 -3.66 -7.57 -5.90
C ILE A 33 -3.02 -6.50 -6.79
N LYS A 34 -3.79 -5.51 -7.22
CA LYS A 34 -3.26 -4.30 -7.88
C LYS A 34 -3.71 -3.08 -7.10
N VAL A 35 -2.80 -2.17 -6.86
CA VAL A 35 -3.07 -0.85 -6.28
C VAL A 35 -2.55 0.20 -7.21
N GLY A 36 -3.22 1.34 -7.26
CA GLY A 36 -2.71 2.48 -8.02
C GLY A 36 -3.46 3.76 -7.73
N LYS A 37 -2.89 4.84 -8.26
CA LYS A 37 -3.42 6.19 -8.20
C LYS A 37 -3.49 6.76 -9.61
N TYR A 38 -4.59 7.42 -9.91
CA TYR A 38 -4.76 8.19 -11.15
C TYR A 38 -5.43 9.52 -10.81
N GLY A 39 -4.70 10.63 -10.96
CA GLY A 39 -5.14 11.93 -10.43
C GLY A 39 -5.39 11.85 -8.92
N ASN A 40 -6.59 12.22 -8.47
CA ASN A 40 -7.00 12.09 -7.06
C ASN A 40 -7.67 10.73 -6.74
N LYS A 41 -7.87 9.86 -7.73
CA LYS A 41 -8.51 8.55 -7.52
C LYS A 41 -7.49 7.50 -7.10
N LEU A 42 -7.76 6.84 -5.99
CA LEU A 42 -7.09 5.61 -5.55
C LEU A 42 -7.93 4.40 -5.95
N TYR A 43 -7.30 3.32 -6.38
CA TYR A 43 -7.99 2.07 -6.68
C TYR A 43 -7.24 0.86 -6.12
N LEU A 44 -8.03 -0.13 -5.71
CA LEU A 44 -7.61 -1.41 -5.19
C LEU A 44 -8.37 -2.51 -5.94
N HIS A 45 -7.65 -3.34 -6.68
CA HIS A 45 -8.21 -4.50 -7.38
C HIS A 45 -7.79 -5.77 -6.63
N VAL A 46 -8.76 -6.57 -6.20
CA VAL A 46 -8.53 -7.82 -5.47
C VAL A 46 -9.41 -8.90 -6.06
N GLY A 47 -8.78 -9.88 -6.73
CA GLY A 47 -9.47 -11.07 -7.23
C GLY A 47 -10.72 -10.77 -8.06
N GLY A 48 -10.62 -9.83 -9.00
CA GLY A 48 -11.70 -9.42 -9.92
C GLY A 48 -12.55 -8.25 -9.44
N SER A 49 -12.57 -7.94 -8.14
CA SER A 49 -13.33 -6.82 -7.58
C SER A 49 -12.49 -5.55 -7.49
N VAL A 50 -13.10 -4.39 -7.75
CA VAL A 50 -12.46 -3.08 -7.68
C VAL A 50 -13.11 -2.23 -6.61
N THR A 51 -12.30 -1.66 -5.73
CA THR A 51 -12.73 -0.63 -4.77
C THR A 51 -11.92 0.63 -5.00
N SER A 52 -12.56 1.80 -4.94
CA SER A 52 -11.89 3.08 -5.14
C SER A 52 -12.17 4.05 -4.01
N GLY A 53 -11.24 4.99 -3.80
CA GLY A 53 -11.41 6.15 -2.94
C GLY A 53 -10.85 7.40 -3.61
N PHE A 54 -11.13 8.57 -3.05
CA PHE A 54 -10.68 9.84 -3.58
C PHE A 54 -9.90 10.60 -2.52
N LEU A 55 -8.76 11.14 -2.93
CA LEU A 55 -7.98 12.10 -2.14
C LEU A 55 -8.65 13.47 -2.22
N SER A 56 -8.58 14.23 -1.13
CA SER A 56 -9.06 15.62 -1.10
C SER A 56 -8.23 16.57 -1.96
N SER A 57 -7.02 16.17 -2.34
CA SER A 57 -6.11 16.94 -3.21
C SER A 57 -5.45 16.02 -4.24
N VAL A 58 -5.06 16.60 -5.37
CA VAL A 58 -4.40 15.90 -6.51
C VAL A 58 -2.88 15.81 -6.31
N GLU A 59 -2.39 16.05 -5.10
CA GLU A 59 -0.95 16.12 -4.80
C GLU A 59 -0.18 14.94 -5.40
N VAL A 60 0.86 15.21 -6.18
CA VAL A 60 1.61 14.17 -6.89
C VAL A 60 2.37 13.33 -5.86
N LEU A 61 2.10 12.03 -5.81
CA LEU A 61 2.92 11.12 -5.00
C LEU A 61 4.22 10.88 -5.76
N SER A 62 5.29 11.57 -5.35
CA SER A 62 6.65 11.26 -5.81
C SER A 62 7.25 10.20 -4.89
N ILE A 63 7.41 8.98 -5.41
CA ILE A 63 8.09 7.86 -4.72
C ILE A 63 9.60 7.87 -5.04
N SER A 64 10.06 8.83 -5.85
CA SER A 64 11.39 8.85 -6.50
C SER A 64 12.57 8.78 -5.52
N ASP A 65 12.38 9.22 -4.27
CA ASP A 65 13.42 9.25 -3.23
C ASP A 65 13.05 8.38 -2.00
N GLY A 66 12.07 7.49 -2.13
CA GLY A 66 11.52 6.70 -1.03
C GLY A 66 11.80 5.21 -1.15
N ASP A 67 11.92 4.55 0.00
CA ASP A 67 12.00 3.09 0.07
C ASP A 67 10.59 2.47 0.04
N ILE A 68 10.48 1.29 -0.58
CA ILE A 68 9.24 0.51 -0.57
C ILE A 68 9.46 -0.72 0.31
N TYR A 69 8.66 -0.80 1.36
CA TYR A 69 8.70 -1.91 2.30
C TYR A 69 7.54 -2.88 2.01
N LEU A 70 7.87 -4.15 1.85
CA LEU A 70 6.91 -5.25 1.66
C LEU A 70 7.02 -6.20 2.84
N GLY A 71 5.89 -6.66 3.37
CA GLY A 71 5.91 -7.60 4.50
C GLY A 71 6.05 -6.93 5.87
N GLY A 72 6.74 -5.80 5.95
CA GLY A 72 6.96 -5.06 7.20
C GLY A 72 8.27 -4.29 7.16
N ILE A 73 8.63 -3.69 8.29
CA ILE A 73 9.95 -3.10 8.55
C ILE A 73 10.55 -3.68 9.83
N ALA A 74 11.82 -3.42 10.10
CA ALA A 74 12.54 -3.98 11.25
C ALA A 74 11.91 -3.59 12.59
N ASP A 75 11.60 -2.29 12.77
CA ASP A 75 10.85 -1.77 13.91
C ASP A 75 9.59 -1.06 13.43
N MET A 76 8.42 -1.64 13.68
CA MET A 76 7.14 -1.06 13.24
C MET A 76 6.82 0.27 13.94
N SER A 77 7.53 0.61 15.03
CA SER A 77 7.43 1.90 15.73
C SER A 77 8.00 3.05 14.91
N ASP A 78 8.85 2.77 13.91
CA ASP A 78 9.40 3.77 12.99
C ASP A 78 8.37 4.22 11.94
N LEU A 79 7.24 3.51 11.81
CA LEU A 79 6.17 3.94 10.92
C LEU A 79 5.47 5.18 11.48
N PRO A 80 5.18 6.18 10.62
CA PRO A 80 4.32 7.29 11.01
C PRO A 80 2.99 6.77 11.59
N PHE A 81 2.49 7.40 12.66
CA PHE A 81 1.20 7.03 13.25
C PHE A 81 0.04 7.01 12.23
N ALA A 82 0.12 7.89 11.24
CA ALA A 82 -0.84 8.02 10.14
C ALA A 82 -0.61 7.02 8.98
N ALA A 83 0.41 6.17 9.04
CA ALA A 83 0.69 5.20 7.97
C ALA A 83 -0.41 4.12 7.87
N THR A 84 -1.06 3.80 8.99
CA THR A 84 -2.11 2.78 9.05
C THR A 84 -3.31 3.23 9.86
N SER A 85 -4.50 2.73 9.52
CA SER A 85 -5.73 3.02 10.27
C SER A 85 -5.83 2.31 11.63
N SER A 86 -4.85 1.47 11.96
CA SER A 86 -4.75 0.72 13.22
C SER A 86 -3.27 0.54 13.56
N LEU A 87 -2.97 -0.04 14.73
CA LEU A 87 -1.61 -0.44 15.09
C LEU A 87 -0.95 -1.23 13.94
N PRO A 88 0.27 -0.84 13.51
CA PRO A 88 0.96 -1.52 12.44
C PRO A 88 1.42 -2.91 12.92
N VAL A 89 1.08 -3.94 12.15
CA VAL A 89 1.53 -5.32 12.36
C VAL A 89 2.23 -5.82 11.09
N PRO A 90 3.35 -6.56 11.20
CA PRO A 90 3.97 -7.19 10.05
C PRO A 90 2.99 -8.13 9.35
N PHE A 91 3.16 -8.27 8.05
CA PHE A 91 2.39 -9.21 7.25
C PHE A 91 3.00 -10.61 7.34
N THR A 92 2.19 -11.58 7.75
CA THR A 92 2.53 -13.00 7.74
C THR A 92 1.93 -13.66 6.50
N GLY A 93 2.78 -14.18 5.62
CA GLY A 93 2.37 -14.87 4.40
C GLY A 93 3.44 -14.83 3.32
N CYS A 94 3.06 -15.17 2.09
CA CYS A 94 3.98 -15.15 0.94
C CYS A 94 3.59 -14.03 -0.03
N ILE A 95 4.59 -13.34 -0.57
CA ILE A 95 4.44 -12.35 -1.66
C ILE A 95 5.31 -12.84 -2.82
N ARG A 96 4.79 -12.79 -4.05
CA ARG A 96 5.55 -13.13 -5.26
C ARG A 96 5.13 -12.24 -6.42
N GLN A 97 5.97 -12.20 -7.46
CA GLN A 97 5.69 -11.48 -8.72
C GLN A 97 5.38 -10.00 -8.48
N PHE A 98 6.24 -9.33 -7.71
CA PHE A 98 6.09 -7.91 -7.41
C PHE A 98 6.41 -7.05 -8.64
N MET A 99 5.55 -6.06 -8.91
CA MET A 99 5.67 -5.18 -10.06
C MET A 99 5.28 -3.76 -9.69
N ILE A 100 6.02 -2.78 -10.20
CA ILE A 100 5.70 -1.35 -10.12
C ILE A 100 5.66 -0.80 -11.52
N ASN A 101 4.55 -0.15 -11.90
CA ASN A 101 4.38 0.44 -13.24
C ASN A 101 4.77 -0.52 -14.39
N SER A 102 4.37 -1.79 -14.25
CA SER A 102 4.69 -2.89 -15.19
C SER A 102 6.15 -3.35 -15.23
N HIS A 103 7.02 -2.82 -14.38
CA HIS A 103 8.38 -3.29 -14.21
C HIS A 103 8.44 -4.35 -13.10
N HIS A 104 8.98 -5.54 -13.39
CA HIS A 104 9.16 -6.59 -12.40
C HIS A 104 10.31 -6.26 -11.46
N ILE A 105 10.06 -6.37 -10.15
CA ILE A 105 11.06 -6.14 -9.11
C ILE A 105 11.30 -7.48 -8.40
N PRO A 106 12.52 -8.04 -8.51
CA PRO A 106 12.87 -9.27 -7.80
C PRO A 106 12.71 -9.08 -6.29
N LEU A 107 12.10 -10.08 -5.64
CA LEU A 107 12.09 -10.18 -4.18
C LEU A 107 13.27 -11.06 -3.79
N THR A 108 14.19 -10.52 -2.98
CA THR A 108 15.42 -11.19 -2.51
C THR A 108 15.26 -11.69 -1.08
#